data_AF-A0A838IPT2-F1
#
_entry.id   AF-A0A838IPT2-F1
#
_cell.length_a   1.000
_cell.length_b   1.000
_cell.length_c   1.000
_cell.angle_alpha   90.00
_cell.angle_beta   90.00
_cell.angle_gamma   90.00
#
_symmetry.space_group_name_H-M   'P 1'
#
loop_
_entity.id
_entity.type
_entity.pdbx_description
1 polymer ?
#
loop_
_entity_poly.entity_id
_entity_poly.type
_entity_poly.pdbx_seq_one_letter_code
_entity_poly.pdbx_strand_id
1 'polypeptide(L)'
;MDEKKMRRWMIVVGALFCCMTALTTVGCRADEEVKQGYEGELCFASSDCRQGFMCNEFSVCSTLEIGALSCDTLCARMDACEAPQERCAEACRNTVQGWSEQAFESFGECILTGLSCEEMRTEYAPQVCYERVPLSAERDARCGSFIDAVKSCDASASTIALRNSCRLIARTRTDELWKNTDACAARVVDGVCSEIFTCLNSVFNLTPALDYAP
;
A
#
# COMPACT_ATOMS: atom_id res chain seq x y z
N MET A 1 -54.51 -35.12 43.31
CA MET A 1 -53.47 -35.36 42.30
C MET A 1 -52.26 -34.55 42.71
N ASP A 2 -51.15 -35.22 43.02
CA ASP A 2 -50.16 -34.77 44.01
C ASP A 2 -49.07 -33.86 43.40
N GLU A 3 -49.09 -32.56 43.74
CA GLU A 3 -48.19 -31.51 43.21
C GLU A 3 -46.71 -31.84 43.37
N LYS A 4 -46.34 -32.66 44.36
CA LYS A 4 -44.94 -33.06 44.60
C LYS A 4 -44.39 -33.98 43.51
N LYS A 5 -45.26 -34.67 42.75
CA LYS A 5 -44.82 -35.60 41.70
C LYS A 5 -44.43 -34.87 40.41
N MET A 6 -45.04 -33.72 40.09
CA MET A 6 -44.71 -32.94 38.89
C MET A 6 -43.38 -32.17 39.00
N ARG A 7 -43.00 -31.69 40.18
CA ARG A 7 -41.73 -30.95 40.36
C ARG A 7 -40.48 -31.83 40.21
N ARG A 8 -40.57 -33.12 40.51
CA ARG A 8 -39.42 -34.04 40.35
C ARG A 8 -39.11 -34.38 38.89
N TRP A 9 -40.09 -34.31 38.00
CA TRP A 9 -39.87 -34.57 36.56
C TRP A 9 -39.25 -33.36 35.84
N MET A 10 -39.53 -32.12 36.24
CA MET A 10 -38.94 -30.93 35.60
C MET A 10 -37.44 -30.77 35.89
N ILE A 11 -36.95 -31.22 37.05
CA ILE A 11 -35.52 -31.07 37.42
C ILE A 11 -34.65 -32.10 36.68
N VAL A 12 -35.16 -33.31 36.41
CA VAL A 12 -34.39 -34.36 35.71
C VAL A 12 -34.30 -34.09 34.21
N VAL A 13 -35.33 -33.48 33.60
CA VAL A 13 -35.29 -33.12 32.17
C VAL A 13 -34.44 -31.86 31.91
N GLY A 14 -34.35 -30.94 32.88
CA GLY A 14 -33.52 -29.74 32.76
C GLY A 14 -32.00 -30.00 32.83
N ALA A 15 -31.57 -31.02 33.58
CA ALA A 15 -30.15 -31.34 33.72
C ALA A 15 -29.56 -32.14 32.54
N LEU A 16 -30.39 -32.84 31.75
CA LEU A 16 -29.93 -33.60 30.59
C LEU A 16 -29.78 -32.75 29.32
N PHE A 17 -30.35 -31.55 29.28
CA PHE A 17 -30.28 -30.66 28.12
C PHE A 17 -29.08 -29.70 28.14
N CYS A 18 -28.39 -29.55 29.30
CA CYS A 18 -27.22 -28.66 29.43
C CYS A 18 -25.86 -29.31 29.12
N CYS A 19 -25.81 -30.62 28.81
CA CYS A 19 -24.55 -31.32 28.52
C CYS A 19 -24.27 -31.57 27.02
N MET A 20 -25.15 -31.15 26.10
CA MET A 20 -24.95 -31.35 24.65
C MET A 20 -24.54 -30.10 23.87
N THR A 21 -24.41 -28.93 24.49
CA THR A 21 -24.00 -27.68 23.80
C THR A 21 -22.52 -27.31 24.01
N ALA A 22 -21.71 -28.19 24.60
CA ALA A 22 -20.27 -27.97 24.78
C ALA A 22 -19.39 -28.56 23.64
N LEU A 23 -19.99 -28.84 22.48
CA LEU A 23 -19.31 -29.26 21.26
C LEU A 23 -19.56 -28.29 20.11
N THR A 24 -19.76 -27.00 20.40
CA THR A 24 -19.58 -25.96 19.38
C THR A 24 -18.09 -25.64 19.29
N THR A 25 -17.39 -26.44 18.48
CA THR A 25 -16.35 -25.98 17.56
C THR A 25 -15.49 -24.82 18.09
N VAL A 26 -14.52 -25.12 18.93
CA VAL A 26 -13.26 -24.38 18.89
C VAL A 26 -12.60 -24.78 17.58
N GLY A 27 -13.08 -24.19 16.48
CA GLY A 27 -12.30 -24.16 15.26
C GLY A 27 -11.06 -23.36 15.60
N CYS A 28 -9.90 -24.02 15.62
CA CYS A 28 -8.65 -23.32 15.39
C CYS A 28 -8.85 -22.55 14.08
N ARG A 29 -9.16 -21.26 14.17
CA ARG A 29 -8.83 -20.34 13.09
C ARG A 29 -7.31 -20.34 13.09
N ALA A 30 -6.72 -21.25 12.32
CA ALA A 30 -5.43 -20.93 11.73
C ALA A 30 -5.66 -19.57 11.08
N ASP A 31 -4.92 -18.55 11.51
CA ASP A 31 -4.81 -17.34 10.72
C ASP A 31 -4.59 -17.82 9.29
N GLU A 32 -5.54 -17.51 8.40
CA GLU A 32 -5.40 -17.78 6.98
C GLU A 32 -4.28 -16.84 6.53
N GLU A 33 -3.02 -17.25 6.76
CA GLU A 33 -1.89 -16.71 6.05
C GLU A 33 -2.20 -16.98 4.58
N VAL A 34 -2.70 -15.94 3.91
CA VAL A 34 -2.93 -15.95 2.47
C VAL A 34 -1.64 -16.45 1.86
N LYS A 35 -1.68 -17.65 1.28
CA LYS A 35 -0.48 -18.31 0.77
C LYS A 35 0.08 -17.45 -0.36
N GLN A 36 1.11 -16.68 -0.03
CA GLN A 36 1.79 -15.85 -1.00
C GLN A 36 2.66 -16.71 -1.92
N GLY A 37 2.57 -16.40 -3.22
CA GLY A 37 3.19 -17.09 -4.33
C GLY A 37 4.69 -16.81 -4.44
N TYR A 38 5.47 -17.85 -4.73
CA TYR A 38 6.87 -17.76 -5.13
C TYR A 38 7.01 -17.46 -6.62
N GLU A 39 8.25 -17.21 -7.06
CA GLU A 39 8.57 -17.05 -8.48
C GLU A 39 7.97 -18.16 -9.35
N GLY A 40 7.27 -17.77 -10.42
CA GLY A 40 6.59 -18.66 -11.35
C GLY A 40 5.22 -19.18 -10.88
N GLU A 41 4.80 -18.92 -9.63
CA GLU A 41 3.45 -19.26 -9.18
C GLU A 41 2.41 -18.27 -9.72
N LEU A 42 1.22 -18.77 -10.04
CA LEU A 42 0.14 -17.95 -10.56
C LEU A 42 -0.32 -16.91 -9.53
N CYS A 43 -0.64 -15.72 -10.01
CA CYS A 43 -1.15 -14.61 -9.21
C CYS A 43 -2.21 -13.82 -9.99
N PHE A 44 -3.07 -13.12 -9.25
CA PHE A 44 -4.03 -12.18 -9.83
C PHE A 44 -3.68 -10.73 -9.49
N ALA A 45 -3.00 -10.53 -8.36
CA ALA A 45 -2.48 -9.26 -7.92
C ALA A 45 -1.09 -9.44 -7.29
N SER A 46 -0.29 -8.37 -7.27
CA SER A 46 1.05 -8.41 -6.63
C SER A 46 1.00 -8.66 -5.12
N SER A 47 -0.16 -8.51 -4.47
CA SER A 47 -0.37 -8.92 -3.07
C SER A 47 -0.39 -10.44 -2.89
N ASP A 48 -0.68 -11.17 -3.96
CA ASP A 48 -0.70 -12.64 -3.97
C ASP A 48 0.72 -13.20 -4.03
N CYS A 49 1.73 -12.36 -4.29
CA CYS A 49 3.12 -12.76 -4.37
C CYS A 49 3.84 -12.51 -3.04
N ARG A 50 4.84 -13.34 -2.74
CA ARG A 50 5.71 -13.14 -1.58
C ARG A 50 6.47 -11.84 -1.72
N GLN A 51 6.88 -11.31 -0.57
CA GLN A 51 7.76 -10.15 -0.50
C GLN A 51 8.97 -10.33 -1.44
N GLY A 52 9.21 -9.35 -2.30
CA GLY A 52 10.24 -9.39 -3.34
C GLY A 52 9.77 -9.81 -4.73
N PHE A 53 8.54 -10.33 -4.86
CA PHE A 53 7.93 -10.69 -6.13
C PHE A 53 6.69 -9.83 -6.41
N MET A 54 6.34 -9.71 -7.69
CA MET A 54 5.13 -9.05 -8.13
C MET A 54 4.48 -9.79 -9.27
N CYS A 55 3.17 -9.60 -9.41
CA CYS A 55 2.42 -10.29 -10.43
C CYS A 55 2.68 -9.61 -11.78
N ASN A 56 3.31 -10.33 -12.70
CA ASN A 56 3.62 -9.81 -14.02
C ASN A 56 2.43 -9.97 -14.99
N GLU A 57 2.61 -9.49 -16.22
CA GLU A 57 1.58 -9.55 -17.28
C GLU A 57 1.14 -10.98 -17.66
N PHE A 58 1.96 -11.99 -17.36
CA PHE A 58 1.65 -13.40 -17.58
C PHE A 58 0.91 -14.04 -16.40
N SER A 59 0.45 -13.23 -15.42
CA SER A 59 -0.23 -13.69 -14.22
C SER A 59 0.63 -14.65 -13.38
N VAL A 60 1.95 -14.45 -13.35
CA VAL A 60 2.86 -15.19 -12.48
C VAL A 60 3.70 -14.23 -11.62
N CYS A 61 4.01 -14.65 -10.40
CA CYS A 61 4.90 -13.91 -9.53
C CYS A 61 6.31 -13.94 -10.13
N SER A 62 6.88 -12.77 -10.39
CA SER A 62 8.27 -12.64 -10.84
C SER A 62 8.94 -11.44 -10.17
N THR A 63 10.26 -11.36 -10.29
CA THR A 63 10.97 -10.11 -10.01
C THR A 63 10.55 -9.05 -11.03
N LEU A 64 10.60 -7.77 -10.64
CA LEU A 64 10.44 -6.67 -11.60
C LEU A 64 11.75 -6.52 -12.36
N GLU A 65 11.78 -7.05 -13.57
CA GLU A 65 12.91 -6.94 -14.48
C GLU A 65 12.43 -6.32 -15.78
N ILE A 66 12.90 -5.11 -16.08
CA ILE A 66 12.59 -4.40 -17.32
C ILE A 66 13.85 -4.42 -18.17
N GLY A 67 13.93 -5.37 -19.10
CA GLY A 67 15.14 -5.56 -19.92
C GLY A 67 16.37 -5.84 -19.05
N ALA A 68 17.33 -4.90 -19.01
CA ALA A 68 18.54 -5.01 -18.18
C ALA A 68 18.39 -4.34 -16.79
N LEU A 69 17.27 -3.69 -16.53
CA LEU A 69 16.98 -3.01 -15.26
C LEU A 69 16.41 -4.00 -14.25
N SER A 70 17.16 -4.22 -13.18
CA SER A 70 16.75 -4.99 -12.00
C SER A 70 17.25 -4.29 -10.75
N CYS A 71 16.59 -4.51 -9.61
CA CYS A 71 17.09 -3.98 -8.33
C CYS A 71 18.53 -4.42 -8.04
N ASP A 72 18.92 -5.63 -8.44
CA ASP A 72 20.29 -6.12 -8.26
C ASP A 72 21.29 -5.33 -9.15
N THR A 73 20.92 -4.99 -10.38
CA THR A 73 21.74 -4.13 -11.25
C THR A 73 21.90 -2.71 -10.67
N LEU A 74 20.82 -2.13 -10.15
CA LEU A 74 20.85 -0.79 -9.55
C LEU A 74 21.77 -0.77 -8.31
N CYS A 75 21.70 -1.82 -7.49
CA CYS A 75 22.53 -1.95 -6.30
C CYS A 75 24.00 -2.18 -6.63
N ALA A 76 24.30 -3.05 -7.60
CA ALA A 76 25.67 -3.26 -8.07
C ALA A 76 26.31 -1.96 -8.58
N ARG A 77 25.51 -1.07 -9.20
CA ARG A 77 25.98 0.26 -9.61
C ARG A 77 26.35 1.14 -8.42
N MET A 78 25.51 1.20 -7.39
CA MET A 78 25.78 2.00 -6.18
C MET A 78 26.99 1.45 -5.40
N ASP A 79 27.11 0.13 -5.29
CA ASP A 79 28.27 -0.53 -4.68
C ASP A 79 29.57 -0.19 -5.42
N ALA A 80 29.54 -0.21 -6.75
CA ALA A 80 30.69 0.18 -7.58
C ALA A 80 31.08 1.66 -7.44
N CYS A 81 30.15 2.51 -6.98
CA CYS A 81 30.42 3.90 -6.64
C CYS A 81 30.80 4.11 -5.16
N GLU A 82 31.05 3.06 -4.38
CA GLU A 82 31.33 3.13 -2.94
C GLU A 82 30.19 3.81 -2.14
N ALA A 83 28.95 3.66 -2.61
CA ALA A 83 27.74 4.13 -1.95
C ALA A 83 26.81 2.95 -1.55
N PRO A 84 27.32 1.92 -0.84
CA PRO A 84 26.53 0.73 -0.57
C PRO A 84 25.34 1.03 0.35
N GLN A 85 24.22 0.35 0.11
CA GLN A 85 23.06 0.38 0.98
C GLN A 85 22.82 -0.99 1.60
N GLU A 86 22.52 -1.01 2.89
CA GLU A 86 22.18 -2.24 3.59
C GLU A 86 20.93 -2.87 2.96
N ARG A 87 21.02 -4.16 2.60
CA ARG A 87 19.92 -4.92 1.96
C ARG A 87 19.34 -4.21 0.73
N CYS A 88 20.20 -3.52 -0.03
CA CYS A 88 19.80 -2.66 -1.14
C CYS A 88 18.75 -3.29 -2.08
N ALA A 89 19.00 -4.50 -2.57
CA ALA A 89 18.12 -5.12 -3.56
C ALA A 89 16.73 -5.44 -3.00
N GLU A 90 16.67 -5.86 -1.74
CA GLU A 90 15.41 -6.12 -1.04
C GLU A 90 14.64 -4.82 -0.77
N ALA A 91 15.33 -3.78 -0.28
CA ALA A 91 14.74 -2.47 -0.06
C ALA A 91 14.20 -1.87 -1.36
N CYS A 92 14.94 -2.00 -2.46
CA CYS A 92 14.51 -1.62 -3.80
C CYS A 92 13.23 -2.37 -4.19
N ARG A 93 13.23 -3.71 -4.14
CA ARG A 93 12.06 -4.53 -4.51
C ARG A 93 10.81 -4.18 -3.71
N ASN A 94 10.96 -3.94 -2.41
CA ASN A 94 9.87 -3.51 -1.54
C ASN A 94 9.36 -2.11 -1.89
N THR A 95 10.26 -1.18 -2.20
CA THR A 95 9.91 0.22 -2.51
C THR A 95 9.17 0.33 -3.84
N VAL A 96 9.66 -0.38 -4.86
CA VAL A 96 9.09 -0.33 -6.22
C VAL A 96 7.87 -1.23 -6.38
N GLN A 97 7.44 -1.91 -5.31
CA GLN A 97 6.26 -2.74 -5.35
C GLN A 97 5.03 -1.92 -5.74
N GLY A 98 4.38 -2.33 -6.84
CA GLY A 98 3.22 -1.65 -7.42
C GLY A 98 3.56 -0.35 -8.16
N TRP A 99 4.83 -0.08 -8.46
CA TRP A 99 5.19 0.99 -9.38
C TRP A 99 4.78 0.59 -10.80
N SER A 100 4.49 1.58 -11.65
CA SER A 100 4.38 1.37 -13.07
C SER A 100 5.75 1.04 -13.65
N GLU A 101 5.75 0.29 -14.74
CA GLU A 101 6.97 -0.04 -15.50
C GLU A 101 7.76 1.22 -15.85
N GLN A 102 7.08 2.22 -16.43
CA GLN A 102 7.68 3.51 -16.80
C GLN A 102 8.33 4.24 -15.61
N ALA A 103 7.72 4.18 -14.42
CA ALA A 103 8.29 4.81 -13.23
C ALA A 103 9.57 4.09 -12.77
N PHE A 104 9.56 2.75 -12.79
CA PHE A 104 10.75 1.96 -12.44
C PHE A 104 11.85 2.13 -13.48
N GLU A 105 11.51 2.19 -14.77
CA GLU A 105 12.46 2.45 -15.86
C GLU A 105 13.14 3.82 -15.68
N SER A 106 12.35 4.89 -15.53
CA SER A 106 12.89 6.25 -15.32
C SER A 106 13.78 6.34 -14.08
N PHE A 107 13.38 5.67 -13.00
CA PHE A 107 14.16 5.60 -11.76
C PHE A 107 15.47 4.82 -11.96
N GLY A 108 15.39 3.66 -12.61
CA GLY A 108 16.54 2.81 -12.87
C GLY A 108 17.57 3.46 -13.80
N GLU A 109 17.12 4.11 -14.87
CA GLU A 109 17.98 4.88 -15.77
C GLU A 109 18.71 6.01 -15.02
N CYS A 110 18.00 6.74 -14.16
CA CYS A 110 18.63 7.77 -13.34
C CYS A 110 19.78 7.21 -12.48
N ILE A 111 19.60 6.05 -11.84
CA ILE A 111 20.66 5.42 -11.05
C ILE A 111 21.78 4.90 -11.94
N LEU A 112 21.48 4.22 -13.04
CA LEU A 112 22.53 3.60 -13.84
C LEU A 112 23.39 4.61 -14.60
N THR A 113 22.77 5.63 -15.18
CA THR A 113 23.42 6.54 -16.14
C THR A 113 23.20 8.03 -15.82
N GLY A 114 22.19 8.38 -15.03
CA GLY A 114 21.81 9.77 -14.74
C GLY A 114 22.51 10.42 -13.55
N LEU A 115 23.20 9.64 -12.71
CA LEU A 115 23.99 10.13 -11.58
C LEU A 115 25.47 9.74 -11.72
N SER A 116 26.34 10.68 -11.39
CA SER A 116 27.76 10.42 -11.20
C SER A 116 28.01 9.67 -9.88
N CYS A 117 29.17 9.00 -9.76
CA CYS A 117 29.55 8.38 -8.47
C CYS A 117 29.83 9.41 -7.37
N GLU A 118 30.11 10.67 -7.71
CA GLU A 118 30.21 11.72 -6.70
C GLU A 118 28.84 12.02 -6.11
N GLU A 119 27.83 12.29 -6.95
CA GLU A 119 26.44 12.50 -6.53
C GLU A 119 25.89 11.32 -5.72
N MET A 120 26.16 10.07 -6.13
CA MET A 120 25.69 8.91 -5.37
C MET A 120 26.28 8.79 -3.96
N ARG A 121 27.49 9.30 -3.74
CA ARG A 121 28.15 9.24 -2.42
C ARG A 121 27.74 10.41 -1.53
N THR A 122 27.48 11.57 -2.11
CA THR A 122 27.17 12.80 -1.36
C THR A 122 25.67 13.01 -1.17
N GLU A 123 24.85 12.50 -2.07
CA GLU A 123 23.39 12.59 -2.03
C GLU A 123 22.75 11.20 -1.87
N TYR A 124 21.53 11.16 -1.31
CA TYR A 124 20.78 9.92 -1.25
C TYR A 124 20.18 9.61 -2.62
N ALA A 125 20.95 8.90 -3.46
CA ALA A 125 20.63 8.62 -4.86
C ALA A 125 19.19 8.12 -5.11
N PRO A 126 18.61 7.21 -4.29
CA PRO A 126 17.22 6.80 -4.46
C PRO A 126 16.23 7.97 -4.39
N GLN A 127 16.40 8.89 -3.44
CA GLN A 127 15.51 10.04 -3.33
C GLN A 127 15.66 10.98 -4.52
N VAL A 128 16.90 11.26 -4.94
CA VAL A 128 17.18 12.11 -6.11
C VAL A 128 16.53 11.52 -7.37
N CYS A 129 16.69 10.21 -7.59
CA CYS A 129 16.13 9.55 -8.77
C CYS A 129 14.61 9.42 -8.71
N TYR A 130 14.03 9.21 -7.52
CA TYR A 130 12.59 9.25 -7.33
C TYR A 130 12.00 10.62 -7.69
N GLU A 131 12.65 11.71 -7.29
CA GLU A 131 12.21 13.08 -7.62
C GLU A 131 12.33 13.41 -9.11
N ARG A 132 13.18 12.67 -9.85
CA ARG A 132 13.34 12.79 -11.31
C ARG A 132 12.33 11.95 -12.10
N VAL A 133 11.62 11.00 -11.48
CA VAL A 133 10.54 10.23 -12.16
C VAL A 133 9.46 11.21 -12.66
N PRO A 134 9.12 11.24 -13.95
CA PRO A 134 8.19 12.23 -14.50
C PRO A 134 6.85 12.29 -13.75
N LEU A 135 6.40 13.51 -13.45
CA LEU A 135 5.08 13.78 -12.90
C LEU A 135 4.27 14.54 -13.94
N SER A 136 3.19 13.94 -14.43
CA SER A 136 2.33 14.62 -15.40
C SER A 136 1.63 15.83 -14.77
N ALA A 137 1.47 16.89 -15.56
CA ALA A 137 0.86 18.14 -15.10
C ALA A 137 -0.58 17.91 -14.57
N GLU A 138 -1.34 16.99 -15.18
CA GLU A 138 -2.69 16.64 -14.74
C GLU A 138 -2.69 16.04 -13.33
N ARG A 139 -1.79 15.08 -13.05
CA ARG A 139 -1.73 14.45 -11.75
C ARG A 139 -1.22 15.41 -10.67
N ASP A 140 -0.24 16.27 -10.99
CA ASP A 140 0.21 17.31 -10.05
C ASP A 140 -0.90 18.32 -9.76
N ALA A 141 -1.65 18.75 -10.78
CA ALA A 141 -2.80 19.64 -10.60
C ALA A 141 -3.87 19.01 -9.70
N ARG A 142 -4.13 17.70 -9.83
CA ARG A 142 -5.05 16.97 -8.95
C ARG A 142 -4.54 16.90 -7.51
N CYS A 143 -3.24 16.67 -7.30
CA CYS A 143 -2.67 16.78 -5.97
C CYS A 143 -2.81 18.20 -5.38
N GLY A 144 -2.66 19.23 -6.22
CA GLY A 144 -2.93 20.62 -5.85
C GLY A 144 -4.37 20.82 -5.40
N SER A 145 -5.35 20.33 -6.16
CA SER A 145 -6.78 20.50 -5.82
C SER A 145 -7.17 19.81 -4.52
N PHE A 146 -6.58 18.65 -4.19
CA PHE A 146 -6.78 18.02 -2.88
C PHE A 146 -6.23 18.87 -1.73
N ILE A 147 -5.05 19.47 -1.92
CA ILE A 147 -4.45 20.36 -0.91
C ILE A 147 -5.29 21.62 -0.71
N ASP A 148 -5.75 22.22 -1.80
CA ASP A 148 -6.58 23.43 -1.77
C ASP A 148 -7.93 23.15 -1.10
N ALA A 149 -8.54 21.99 -1.35
CA ALA A 149 -9.78 21.56 -0.71
C ALA A 149 -9.62 21.34 0.80
N VAL A 150 -8.51 20.75 1.23
CA VAL A 150 -8.21 20.64 2.67
C VAL A 150 -8.07 22.02 3.30
N LYS A 151 -7.36 22.93 2.62
CA LYS A 151 -7.14 24.30 3.10
C LYS A 151 -8.39 25.19 3.08
N SER A 152 -9.36 24.92 2.20
CA SER A 152 -10.63 25.64 2.20
C SER A 152 -11.53 25.19 3.35
N CYS A 153 -11.44 23.92 3.75
CA CYS A 153 -12.12 23.37 4.93
C CYS A 153 -11.48 23.79 6.25
N ASP A 154 -10.14 23.76 6.32
CA ASP A 154 -9.36 24.23 7.46
C ASP A 154 -8.05 24.87 6.97
N ALA A 155 -7.98 26.20 7.05
CA ALA A 155 -6.81 26.96 6.62
C ALA A 155 -5.54 26.63 7.43
N SER A 156 -5.69 26.13 8.66
CA SER A 156 -4.59 25.78 9.56
C SER A 156 -4.04 24.36 9.34
N ALA A 157 -4.82 23.47 8.72
CA ALA A 157 -4.47 22.06 8.53
C ALA A 157 -3.11 21.88 7.82
N SER A 158 -2.24 21.02 8.35
CA SER A 158 -0.98 20.69 7.68
C SER A 158 -1.22 19.74 6.50
N THR A 159 -0.80 20.12 5.29
CA THR A 159 -0.97 19.32 4.07
C THR A 159 0.31 18.65 3.58
N ILE A 160 1.37 18.63 4.41
CA ILE A 160 2.69 18.08 4.03
C ILE A 160 2.59 16.58 3.73
N ALA A 161 1.97 15.80 4.63
CA ALA A 161 1.78 14.36 4.44
C ALA A 161 0.95 14.06 3.19
N LEU A 162 -0.14 14.82 2.96
CA LEU A 162 -0.96 14.71 1.76
C LEU A 162 -0.18 15.02 0.49
N ARG A 163 0.57 16.13 0.46
CA ARG A 163 1.38 16.53 -0.70
C ARG A 163 2.38 15.44 -1.07
N ASN A 164 3.12 14.94 -0.09
CA ASN A 164 4.16 13.95 -0.32
C ASN A 164 3.57 12.63 -0.80
N SER A 165 2.52 12.14 -0.12
CA SER A 165 1.86 10.87 -0.46
C SER A 165 1.17 10.95 -1.82
N CYS A 166 0.47 12.05 -2.11
CA CYS A 166 -0.19 12.23 -3.39
C CYS A 166 0.80 12.27 -4.55
N ARG A 167 1.88 13.04 -4.43
CA ARG A 167 2.92 13.11 -5.47
C ARG A 167 3.65 11.78 -5.65
N LEU A 168 3.82 11.00 -4.59
CA LEU A 168 4.36 9.66 -4.68
C LEU A 168 3.48 8.76 -5.52
N ILE A 169 2.19 8.68 -5.20
CA ILE A 169 1.25 7.87 -5.97
C ILE A 169 1.18 8.39 -7.42
N ALA A 170 1.14 9.71 -7.60
CA ALA A 170 1.05 10.35 -8.91
C ALA A 170 2.26 10.06 -9.83
N ARG A 171 3.47 9.93 -9.27
CA ARG A 171 4.68 9.59 -10.04
C ARG A 171 4.79 8.10 -10.32
N THR A 172 4.45 7.29 -9.33
CA THR A 172 4.86 5.89 -9.31
C THR A 172 3.78 4.92 -9.71
N ARG A 173 2.49 5.23 -9.55
CA ARG A 173 1.41 4.25 -9.81
C ARG A 173 0.91 4.28 -11.25
N THR A 174 0.42 3.13 -11.70
CA THR A 174 -0.29 2.97 -12.99
C THR A 174 -1.55 3.85 -13.04
N ASP A 175 -2.06 4.12 -14.24
CA ASP A 175 -3.32 4.87 -14.41
C ASP A 175 -4.50 4.19 -13.72
N GLU A 176 -4.53 2.85 -13.71
CA GLU A 176 -5.58 2.08 -13.05
C GLU A 176 -5.58 2.29 -11.54
N LEU A 177 -4.42 2.20 -10.88
CA LEU A 177 -4.31 2.47 -9.44
C LEU A 177 -4.53 3.95 -9.13
N TRP A 178 -4.13 4.86 -10.02
CA TRP A 178 -4.36 6.30 -9.86
C TRP A 178 -5.86 6.66 -9.87
N LYS A 179 -6.69 5.94 -10.63
CA LYS A 179 -8.15 6.13 -10.64
C LYS A 179 -8.81 5.95 -9.27
N ASN A 180 -8.17 5.26 -8.33
CA ASN A 180 -8.66 5.19 -6.95
C ASN A 180 -8.77 6.58 -6.29
N THR A 181 -8.05 7.58 -6.79
CA THR A 181 -8.15 8.98 -6.36
C THR A 181 -9.41 9.70 -6.88
N ASP A 182 -10.07 9.19 -7.91
CA ASP A 182 -11.25 9.81 -8.52
C ASP A 182 -12.42 9.92 -7.52
N ALA A 183 -12.53 8.93 -6.62
CA ALA A 183 -13.52 8.98 -5.54
C ALA A 183 -13.31 10.19 -4.63
N CYS A 184 -12.07 10.51 -4.27
CA CYS A 184 -11.79 11.70 -3.46
C CYS A 184 -11.97 13.00 -4.26
N ALA A 185 -11.68 12.98 -5.57
CA ALA A 185 -11.97 14.12 -6.44
C ALA A 185 -13.48 14.43 -6.50
N ALA A 186 -14.34 13.40 -6.55
CA ALA A 186 -15.78 13.59 -6.45
C ALA A 186 -16.19 14.22 -5.11
N ARG A 187 -15.64 13.77 -3.98
CA ARG A 187 -15.92 14.37 -2.66
C ARG A 187 -15.48 15.83 -2.56
N VAL A 188 -14.39 16.19 -3.21
CA VAL A 188 -13.95 17.59 -3.31
C VAL A 188 -14.98 18.44 -4.06
N VAL A 189 -15.60 17.91 -5.12
CA VAL A 189 -16.68 18.60 -5.84
C VAL A 189 -17.94 18.73 -4.98
N ASP A 190 -18.27 17.71 -4.19
CA ASP A 190 -19.43 17.73 -3.28
C ASP A 190 -19.25 18.72 -2.12
N GLY A 191 -18.01 19.03 -1.74
CA GLY A 191 -17.66 20.08 -0.78
C GLY A 191 -17.89 19.73 0.70
N VAL A 192 -18.12 18.45 1.03
CA VAL A 192 -18.35 17.99 2.41
C VAL A 192 -17.00 17.71 3.10
N CYS A 193 -16.54 18.65 3.94
CA CYS A 193 -15.21 18.63 4.54
C CYS A 193 -14.85 17.33 5.28
N SER A 194 -15.76 16.80 6.10
CA SER A 194 -15.52 15.54 6.84
C SER A 194 -15.30 14.35 5.89
N GLU A 195 -16.02 14.30 4.77
CA GLU A 195 -15.87 13.25 3.76
C GLU A 195 -14.59 13.39 2.95
N ILE A 196 -14.18 14.64 2.63
CA ILE A 196 -12.91 14.92 1.97
C ILE A 196 -11.74 14.40 2.81
N PHE A 197 -11.68 14.78 4.10
CA PHE A 197 -10.60 14.36 4.99
C PHE A 197 -10.56 12.84 5.17
N THR A 198 -11.73 12.22 5.37
CA THR A 198 -11.86 10.76 5.48
C THR A 198 -11.36 10.05 4.22
N CYS A 199 -11.78 10.52 3.04
CA CYS A 199 -11.37 9.93 1.77
C CYS A 199 -9.85 10.03 1.57
N LEU A 200 -9.28 11.23 1.76
CA LEU A 200 -7.85 11.47 1.55
C LEU A 200 -6.99 10.67 2.55
N ASN A 201 -7.39 10.59 3.82
CA ASN A 201 -6.72 9.73 4.80
C ASN A 201 -6.71 8.26 4.38
N SER A 202 -7.84 7.77 3.88
CA SER A 202 -7.98 6.37 3.46
C SER A 202 -7.19 6.06 2.18
N VAL A 203 -7.32 6.87 1.13
CA VAL A 203 -6.70 6.60 -0.18
C VAL A 203 -5.20 6.79 -0.15
N PHE A 204 -4.71 7.79 0.59
CA PHE A 204 -3.27 8.10 0.67
C PHE A 204 -2.58 7.52 1.90
N ASN A 205 -3.31 6.81 2.77
CA ASN A 205 -2.81 6.22 4.02
C ASN A 205 -1.95 7.20 4.84
N LEU A 206 -2.50 8.38 5.10
CA LEU A 206 -1.74 9.52 5.61
C LEU A 206 -1.24 9.31 7.04
N THR A 207 0.05 9.56 7.27
CA THR A 207 0.69 9.57 8.59
C THR A 207 1.58 10.81 8.72
N PRO A 208 1.28 11.78 9.61
CA PRO A 208 0.06 11.86 10.41
C PRO A 208 -1.19 12.02 9.52
N ALA A 209 -2.33 11.53 10.01
CA ALA A 209 -3.61 11.72 9.36
C ALA A 209 -4.00 13.21 9.37
N LEU A 210 -4.75 13.63 8.36
CA LEU A 210 -5.45 14.91 8.38
C LEU A 210 -6.51 14.86 9.48
N ASP A 211 -6.47 15.82 10.39
CA ASP A 211 -7.49 15.99 11.43
C ASP A 211 -8.44 17.11 11.04
N TYR A 212 -9.74 16.83 11.09
CA TYR A 212 -10.77 17.83 10.83
C TYR A 212 -11.37 18.25 12.16
N ALA A 213 -11.01 19.45 12.62
CA ALA A 213 -11.64 20.09 13.77
C ALA A 213 -12.72 21.06 13.26
N PRO A 214 -14.02 20.72 13.37
CA PRO A 214 -15.12 21.58 12.92
C PRO A 214 -15.26 22.87 13.72
#